data_AF-A0A1B8WMV6-F1
#
_entry.id   AF-A0A1B8WMV6-F1
#
_cell.length_a   1.000
_cell.length_b   1.000
_cell.length_c   1.000
_cell.angle_alpha   90.00
_cell.angle_beta   90.00
_cell.angle_gamma   90.00
#
_symmetry.space_group_name_H-M   'P 1'
#
loop_
_entity.id
_entity.type
_entity.pdbx_description
1 polymer ?
#
loop_
_entity_poly.entity_id
_entity_poly.type
_entity_poly.pdbx_seq_one_letter_code
_entity_poly.pdbx_strand_id
1 'polypeptide(L)' 'MGEFDLASSIANKFECSKCKNTECEVDEIAMTGAGLSKLLNIQYHLFLYVSCLQCGLVEIYNPNMLHNK' A
#
# COMPACT_ATOMS: atom_id res chain seq x y z
N MET A 1 10.07 -8.18 -13.24
CA MET A 1 10.65 -6.86 -12.94
C MET A 1 9.64 -6.21 -12.02
N GLY A 2 9.71 -6.62 -10.75
CA GLY A 2 8.54 -6.84 -9.88
C GLY A 2 8.36 -5.77 -8.81
N GLU A 3 7.30 -5.93 -8.01
CA GLU A 3 6.78 -5.03 -6.95
C GLU A 3 7.80 -4.23 -6.12
N PHE A 4 9.04 -4.73 -5.99
CA PHE A 4 10.16 -4.06 -5.34
C PHE A 4 10.46 -2.63 -5.85
N ASP A 5 10.21 -2.36 -7.13
CA ASP A 5 10.44 -1.03 -7.73
C ASP A 5 9.38 0.02 -7.31
N LEU A 6 8.14 -0.44 -7.13
CA LEU A 6 7.02 0.45 -6.78
C LEU A 6 7.13 0.93 -5.33
N ALA A 7 7.44 0.03 -4.39
CA ALA A 7 7.62 0.38 -2.98
C ALA A 7 8.75 1.42 -2.79
N SER A 8 9.88 1.20 -3.47
CA SER A 8 11.01 2.13 -3.47
C SER A 8 10.64 3.50 -4.06
N SER A 9 9.89 3.51 -5.17
CA SER A 9 9.44 4.75 -5.82
C SER A 9 8.45 5.55 -4.96
N ILE A 10 7.57 4.87 -4.23
CA ILE A 10 6.64 5.49 -3.28
C ILE A 10 7.42 6.10 -2.11
N ALA A 11 8.32 5.33 -1.49
CA ALA A 11 9.11 5.79 -0.36
C ALA A 11 9.94 7.05 -0.70
N ASN A 12 10.55 7.10 -1.89
CA ASN A 12 11.33 8.26 -2.33
C ASN A 12 10.49 9.53 -2.58
N LYS A 13 9.19 9.41 -2.83
CA LYS A 13 8.29 10.53 -3.13
C LYS A 13 7.31 10.81 -1.98
N PHE A 14 7.48 10.15 -0.84
CA PHE A 14 6.55 10.24 0.27
C PHE A 14 6.67 11.59 0.98
N GLU A 15 5.51 12.20 1.23
CA GLU A 15 5.35 13.31 2.17
C GLU A 15 4.04 13.09 2.92
N CYS A 16 4.12 12.94 4.24
CA CYS A 16 2.94 12.69 5.05
C CYS A 16 1.95 13.86 4.96
N SER A 17 0.72 13.58 4.50
CA SER A 17 -0.36 14.57 4.39
C SER A 17 -0.76 15.18 5.74
N LYS A 18 -0.49 14.48 6.86
CA LYS A 18 -0.82 14.92 8.22
C LYS A 18 0.27 15.72 8.92
N CYS A 19 1.54 15.31 8.82
CA CYS A 19 2.64 15.90 9.61
C CYS A 19 3.84 16.39 8.79
N LYS A 20 3.81 16.23 7.46
CA LYS A 20 4.88 16.67 6.55
C LYS A 20 6.22 15.93 6.70
N ASN A 21 6.28 14.89 7.53
CA ASN A 21 7.43 13.99 7.56
C ASN A 21 7.59 13.25 6.23
N THR A 22 8.84 13.01 5.82
CA THR A 22 9.19 12.36 4.55
C THR A 22 9.65 10.92 4.71
N GLU A 23 9.68 10.40 5.95
CA GLU A 23 10.03 9.00 6.22
C GLU A 23 8.77 8.14 6.39
N CYS A 24 8.75 7.00 5.71
CA CYS A 24 7.69 6.01 5.77
C CYS A 24 8.19 4.57 5.69
N GLU A 25 7.35 3.65 6.12
CA GLU A 25 7.43 2.23 5.82
C GLU A 25 6.41 1.87 4.73
N VAL A 26 6.82 1.04 3.77
CA VAL A 26 5.96 0.58 2.66
C VAL A 26 6.04 -0.93 2.58
N ASP A 27 4.91 -1.61 2.62
CA ASP A 27 4.85 -3.07 2.51
C ASP A 27 3.47 -3.54 1.99
N GLU A 28 3.40 -4.79 1.56
CA GLU A 28 2.21 -5.38 0.94
C GLU A 28 1.28 -6.00 1.98
N ILE A 29 -0.02 -5.80 1.78
CA ILE A 29 -1.07 -6.42 2.58
C ILE A 29 -2.08 -7.13 1.67
N ALA A 30 -2.49 -8.32 2.11
CA ALA A 30 -3.61 -9.03 1.52
C ALA A 30 -4.87 -8.73 2.33
N MET A 31 -5.89 -8.15 1.69
CA MET A 31 -7.19 -7.93 2.31
C MET A 31 -8.21 -8.95 1.79
N THR A 32 -8.97 -9.56 2.70
CA THR A 32 -10.06 -10.48 2.33
C THR A 32 -11.35 -9.68 2.15
N GLY A 33 -12.02 -9.82 1.00
CA GLY A 33 -13.33 -9.21 0.77
C GLY A 33 -14.38 -9.65 1.80
N ALA A 34 -15.27 -8.75 2.22
CA ALA A 34 -16.32 -9.04 3.18
C ALA A 34 -17.49 -9.81 2.53
N GLY A 35 -18.03 -10.85 3.20
CA GLY A 35 -19.23 -11.60 2.78
C GLY A 35 -19.00 -13.08 2.44
N LEU A 36 -19.92 -13.65 1.67
CA LEU A 36 -19.90 -15.05 1.17
C LEU A 36 -18.66 -15.38 0.30
N SER A 37 -17.90 -14.38 -0.13
CA SER A 37 -16.64 -14.50 -0.89
C SER A 37 -15.53 -15.26 -0.14
N LYS A 38 -15.65 -15.40 1.20
CA LYS A 38 -14.73 -16.20 2.04
C LYS A 38 -14.84 -17.71 1.79
N LEU A 39 -15.95 -18.20 1.23
CA LEU A 39 -16.23 -19.64 1.06
C LEU A 39 -15.65 -20.21 -0.26
N LEU A 40 -15.22 -19.36 -1.20
CA LEU A 40 -14.80 -19.75 -2.56
C LEU A 40 -13.31 -19.49 -2.87
N ASN A 41 -12.50 -19.20 -1.85
CA ASN A 41 -11.03 -19.35 -1.85
C ASN A 41 -10.21 -18.70 -3.00
N ILE A 42 -10.67 -17.61 -3.66
CA ILE A 42 -9.99 -17.09 -4.89
C ILE A 42 -9.98 -15.54 -5.06
N GLN A 43 -10.13 -14.74 -4.00
CA GLN A 43 -9.98 -13.28 -4.13
C GLN A 43 -8.99 -12.72 -3.09
N TYR A 44 -7.70 -12.85 -3.39
CA TYR A 44 -6.64 -12.10 -2.72
C TYR A 44 -6.53 -10.74 -3.42
N HIS A 45 -6.99 -9.67 -2.76
CA HIS A 45 -6.69 -8.32 -3.19
C HIS A 45 -5.40 -7.87 -2.50
N LEU A 46 -4.33 -7.76 -3.28
CA LEU A 46 -3.05 -7.24 -2.83
C LEU A 46 -3.08 -5.70 -2.89
N PHE A 47 -2.73 -5.07 -1.79
CA PHE A 47 -2.57 -3.64 -1.67
C PHE A 47 -1.20 -3.33 -1.08
N LEU A 48 -0.75 -2.09 -1.28
CA LEU A 48 0.39 -1.54 -0.55
C LEU A 48 -0.13 -0.66 0.57
N TYR A 49 0.44 -0.76 1.76
CA TYR A 49 0.27 0.28 2.77
C TYR A 49 1.53 1.14 2.86
N VAL A 50 1.34 2.41 3.16
CA VAL A 50 2.41 3.38 3.43
C VAL A 50 2.14 3.98 4.79
N SER A 51 3.06 3.77 5.73
CA SER A 51 2.92 4.22 7.12
C SER A 51 3.95 5.30 7.43
N CYS A 52 3.48 6.46 7.87
CA CYS A 52 4.38 7.53 8.31
C CYS A 52 5.10 7.15 9.61
N LEU A 53 6.44 7.17 9.60
CA LEU A 53 7.25 6.82 10.77
C LEU A 53 7.18 7.86 11.90
N GLN A 54 6.67 9.07 11.64
CA GLN A 54 6.50 10.11 12.66
C GLN A 54 5.14 10.01 13.36
N CYS A 55 4.05 10.06 12.59
CA CYS A 55 2.71 10.24 13.16
C CYS A 55 1.77 9.04 13.02
N GLY A 56 2.23 7.94 12.40
CA GLY A 56 1.47 6.70 12.24
C GLY A 56 0.27 6.79 11.29
N LEU A 57 0.20 7.81 10.43
CA LEU A 57 -0.81 7.84 9.36
C LEU A 57 -0.52 6.67 8.41
N VAL A 58 -1.55 5.88 8.11
CA VAL A 58 -1.48 4.77 7.16
C VAL A 58 -2.36 5.07 5.94
N GLU A 59 -1.77 5.04 4.76
CA GLU A 59 -2.45 5.15 3.48
C GLU A 59 -2.38 3.80 2.75
N ILE A 60 -3.46 3.40 2.07
CA ILE A 60 -3.54 2.13 1.34
C ILE A 60 -3.70 2.41 -0.14
N TYR A 61 -2.88 1.79 -0.97
CA TYR A 61 -2.84 1.98 -2.41
C TYR A 61 -3.07 0.67 -3.15
N ASN A 62 -3.83 0.75 -4.25
CA ASN A 62 -3.96 -0.35 -5.20
C ASN A 62 -2.80 -0.29 -6.20
N PRO A 63 -1.86 -1.25 -6.19
CA PRO A 63 -0.69 -1.23 -7.09
C PRO A 63 -1.08 -1.25 -8.57
N ASN A 64 -2.23 -1.87 -8.93
CA ASN A 64 -2.71 -1.89 -10.31
C ASN A 64 -3.08 -0.51 -10.86
N MET A 65 -3.45 0.43 -9.99
CA MET A 65 -3.76 1.81 -10.38
C MET A 65 -2.50 2.70 -10.44
N LEU A 66 -1.41 2.27 -9.81
CA LEU A 66 -0.14 2.98 -9.78
C LEU A 66 0.81 2.58 -10.93
N HIS A 67 0.60 1.42 -11.55
CA HIS A 67 1.41 0.90 -12.66
C HIS A 67 1.30 1.69 -13.99
N ASN A 68 0.49 2.76 -14.04
CA ASN A 68 0.19 3.55 -15.23
C ASN A 68 0.78 4.98 -15.21
N LYS A 69 1.89 5.21 -14.50
CA LYS A 69 2.54 6.54 -14.46
C LYS A 69 4.05 6.47 -14.62
#